data_AF-A0A2E7TPQ9-F1
#
_entry.id   AF-A0A2E7TPQ9-F1
#
_cell.length_a   1.000
_cell.length_b   1.000
_cell.length_c   1.000
_cell.angle_alpha   90.00
_cell.angle_beta   90.00
_cell.angle_gamma   90.00
#
_symmetry.space_group_name_H-M   'P 1'
#
loop_
_entity.id
_entity.type
_entity.pdbx_description
1 polymer ?
#
loop_
_entity_poly.entity_id
_entity_poly.type
_entity_poly.pdbx_seq_one_letter_code
_entity_poly.pdbx_strand_id
1 'polypeptide(L)'
;NIFLLVVFLPALLMGQNEVSIISIYPDSCLDSECVWPGDANFDGAVNSKDIIQIGSLFSQTSENKRTMATTNWVEQACSDWEVSKFNVNAKHADSDGNGIIDFLDTEVVEKNYSSVSLKTDETIPSDSLGPPIYILSNYDTVNQSDSIIYSIYLGSDETPAENVYGVSMKWQHETPEVFGSDNSADFNGSWLGTKNVDMIANGFPLEDGIDIGMSRTDQQNRTGKGRISTVRIIVPDNLGEIQKDINLVLTDLLIISFEGDTIHPNIILQDPVVILGNRIKDLNILEKNVLVYPNPNSGILNLESRLQLDKIRIVDLSGRSLYVQINPSLHEVFDLSGFGRGLYVIEFQSGGVTAYERVFVE
;
A
#
# COMPACT_ATOMS: atom_id res chain seq x y z
N ASN A 1 -27.00 22.61 12.28
CA ASN A 1 -26.95 22.95 13.71
C ASN A 1 -26.69 24.44 13.86
N ILE A 2 -27.67 25.21 14.34
CA ILE A 2 -27.52 26.65 14.58
C ILE A 2 -26.88 26.81 15.96
N PHE A 3 -25.69 27.39 16.03
CA PHE A 3 -25.12 27.85 17.30
C PHE A 3 -25.46 29.33 17.47
N LEU A 4 -26.24 29.63 18.51
CA LEU A 4 -26.59 31.00 18.88
C LEU A 4 -25.57 31.50 19.90
N LEU A 5 -24.68 32.40 19.51
CA LEU A 5 -23.80 33.09 20.44
C LEU A 5 -24.45 34.41 20.85
N VAL A 6 -24.88 34.53 22.11
CA VAL A 6 -25.44 35.77 22.66
C VAL A 6 -24.33 36.50 23.41
N VAL A 7 -23.86 37.62 22.85
CA VAL A 7 -22.85 38.47 23.48
C VAL A 7 -23.55 39.66 24.14
N PHE A 8 -23.37 39.83 25.44
CA PHE A 8 -23.82 41.03 26.16
C PHE A 8 -22.68 42.05 26.21
N LEU A 9 -22.81 43.14 25.46
CA LEU A 9 -21.93 44.30 25.62
C LEU A 9 -22.51 45.22 26.70
N PRO A 10 -21.72 45.65 27.71
CA PRO A 10 -22.18 46.62 28.67
C PRO A 10 -22.17 48.01 28.00
N ALA A 11 -23.34 48.48 27.56
CA ALA A 11 -23.51 49.86 27.11
C ALA A 11 -23.46 50.79 28.34
N LEU A 12 -22.34 51.49 28.50
CA LEU A 12 -22.24 52.63 29.40
C LEU A 12 -23.10 53.77 28.84
N LEU A 13 -24.11 54.15 29.62
CA LEU A 13 -25.03 55.29 29.48
C LEU A 13 -26.14 55.16 28.42
N MET A 14 -27.37 55.31 28.96
CA MET A 14 -28.65 55.52 28.27
C MET A 14 -29.31 54.31 27.59
N GLY A 15 -29.93 53.47 28.42
CA GLY A 15 -31.36 53.19 28.26
C GLY A 15 -31.83 52.35 27.07
N GLN A 16 -30.96 51.64 26.36
CA GLN A 16 -31.35 50.53 25.48
C GLN A 16 -30.36 49.38 25.63
N ASN A 17 -30.83 48.24 26.16
CA ASN A 17 -30.11 46.98 26.01
C ASN A 17 -30.27 46.57 24.54
N GLU A 18 -29.32 46.95 23.69
CA GLU A 18 -29.24 46.38 22.36
C GLU A 18 -28.80 44.92 22.48
N VAL A 19 -29.72 44.00 22.18
CA VAL A 19 -29.38 42.59 21.97
C VAL A 19 -28.99 42.46 20.50
N SER A 20 -27.69 42.41 20.24
CA SER A 20 -27.18 42.05 18.92
C SER A 20 -27.23 40.53 18.78
N ILE A 21 -28.14 40.03 17.95
CA ILE A 21 -28.16 38.62 17.54
C ILE A 21 -27.25 38.50 16.32
N ILE A 22 -26.09 37.89 16.51
CA ILE A 22 -25.22 37.50 15.40
C ILE A 22 -25.61 36.07 15.03
N SER A 23 -26.32 35.92 13.92
CA SER A 23 -26.54 34.63 13.28
C SER A 23 -25.40 34.38 12.31
N ILE A 24 -24.47 33.50 12.70
CA ILE A 24 -23.48 32.93 11.79
C ILE A 24 -24.13 31.75 11.07
N TYR A 25 -24.42 31.94 9.79
CA TYR A 25 -24.74 30.83 8.89
C TYR A 25 -23.42 30.26 8.38
N PRO A 26 -23.25 28.93 8.30
CA PRO A 26 -22.19 28.38 7.46
C PRO A 26 -22.43 28.93 6.05
N ASP A 27 -21.38 29.45 5.41
CA ASP A 27 -21.47 29.85 4.02
C ASP A 27 -22.01 28.67 3.21
N SER A 28 -23.01 28.94 2.37
CA SER A 28 -23.46 27.95 1.41
C SER A 28 -22.43 27.85 0.28
N CYS A 29 -22.14 26.66 -0.22
CA CYS A 29 -21.26 26.47 -1.39
C CYS A 29 -21.84 27.00 -2.73
N LEU A 30 -22.79 27.92 -2.69
CA LEU A 30 -23.41 28.48 -3.89
C LEU A 30 -22.44 29.38 -4.68
N ASP A 31 -21.46 29.97 -3.99
CA ASP A 31 -20.51 30.93 -4.56
C ASP A 31 -19.04 30.46 -4.53
N SER A 32 -18.75 29.27 -4.01
CA SER A 32 -17.39 28.68 -3.97
C SER A 32 -17.42 27.16 -3.99
N GLU A 33 -16.38 26.54 -4.56
CA GLU A 33 -16.19 25.09 -4.60
C GLU A 33 -16.12 24.52 -3.18
N CYS A 34 -16.99 23.54 -2.86
CA CYS A 34 -17.02 22.93 -1.53
C CYS A 34 -15.76 22.10 -1.26
N VAL A 35 -15.36 22.10 0.01
CA VAL A 35 -14.40 21.14 0.55
C VAL A 35 -15.16 19.98 1.19
N TRP A 36 -14.71 18.76 0.90
CA TRP A 36 -15.15 17.53 1.53
C TRP A 36 -14.01 16.97 2.37
N PRO A 37 -14.13 16.88 3.70
CA PRO A 37 -13.01 16.47 4.55
C PRO A 37 -12.44 15.10 4.18
N GLY A 38 -11.17 15.05 3.78
CA GLY A 38 -10.48 13.82 3.36
C GLY A 38 -10.38 13.64 1.85
N ASP A 39 -11.20 14.32 1.04
CA ASP A 39 -11.07 14.36 -0.43
C ASP A 39 -10.14 15.51 -0.81
N ALA A 40 -8.86 15.27 -0.57
CA ALA A 40 -7.81 16.25 -0.70
C ALA A 40 -7.51 16.56 -2.17
N ASN A 41 -7.57 15.55 -3.04
CA ASN A 41 -7.33 15.70 -4.48
C ASN A 41 -8.59 16.15 -5.26
N PHE A 42 -9.73 16.33 -4.57
CA PHE A 42 -10.98 16.80 -5.13
C PHE A 42 -11.48 15.96 -6.32
N ASP A 43 -11.30 14.64 -6.23
CA ASP A 43 -11.83 13.69 -7.22
C ASP A 43 -13.21 13.13 -6.81
N GLY A 44 -13.67 13.49 -5.61
CA GLY A 44 -14.95 13.07 -5.05
C GLY A 44 -14.90 11.75 -4.30
N ALA A 45 -13.72 11.14 -4.11
CA ALA A 45 -13.54 9.86 -3.46
C ALA A 45 -12.39 9.89 -2.43
N VAL A 46 -12.69 9.67 -1.15
CA VAL A 46 -11.64 9.58 -0.12
C VAL A 46 -10.89 8.25 -0.22
N ASN A 47 -9.65 8.30 -0.68
CA ASN A 47 -8.80 7.13 -0.90
C ASN A 47 -7.30 7.44 -0.67
N SER A 48 -6.42 6.49 -1.01
CA SER A 48 -4.97 6.63 -0.79
C SER A 48 -4.30 7.70 -1.66
N LYS A 49 -4.92 8.13 -2.77
CA LYS A 49 -4.41 9.20 -3.65
C LYS A 49 -4.46 10.57 -2.96
N ASP A 50 -5.36 10.77 -2.00
CA ASP A 50 -5.45 11.99 -1.20
C ASP A 50 -4.18 12.26 -0.38
N ILE A 51 -3.49 11.20 0.04
CA ILE A 51 -2.20 11.29 0.74
C ILE A 51 -1.15 12.00 -0.11
N ILE A 52 -1.18 11.78 -1.43
CA ILE A 52 -0.25 12.42 -2.36
C ILE A 52 -0.49 13.93 -2.38
N GLN A 53 -1.74 14.35 -2.48
CA GLN A 53 -2.11 15.76 -2.53
C GLN A 53 -1.75 16.48 -1.22
N ILE A 54 -2.04 15.88 -0.06
CA ILE A 54 -1.63 16.43 1.25
C ILE A 54 -0.11 16.60 1.31
N GLY A 55 0.66 15.56 0.97
CA GLY A 55 2.13 15.64 0.99
C GLY A 55 2.68 16.67 0.01
N SER A 56 2.04 16.88 -1.14
CA SER A 56 2.48 17.87 -2.15
C SER A 56 2.36 19.33 -1.70
N LEU A 57 1.52 19.59 -0.70
CA LEU A 57 1.23 20.90 -0.12
C LEU A 57 1.62 20.97 1.36
N PHE A 58 2.43 20.01 1.83
CA PHE A 58 2.80 19.91 3.24
C PHE A 58 3.46 21.19 3.76
N SER A 59 3.11 21.58 5.00
CA SER A 59 3.53 22.81 5.68
C SER A 59 3.03 24.13 5.07
N GLN A 60 2.13 24.11 4.08
CA GLN A 60 1.43 25.32 3.65
C GLN A 60 0.43 25.76 4.70
N THR A 61 0.27 27.08 4.85
CA THR A 61 -0.67 27.68 5.81
C THR A 61 -1.46 28.81 5.15
N SER A 62 -2.68 29.04 5.60
CA SER A 62 -3.54 30.11 5.08
C SER A 62 -4.45 30.70 6.15
N GLU A 63 -4.75 31.99 6.03
CA GLU A 63 -5.78 32.65 6.84
C GLU A 63 -7.20 32.27 6.39
N ASN A 64 -7.35 31.76 5.16
CA ASN A 64 -8.60 31.26 4.60
C ASN A 64 -8.94 29.85 5.12
N LYS A 65 -8.78 29.62 6.42
CA LYS A 65 -9.15 28.36 7.08
C LYS A 65 -10.67 28.20 7.17
N ARG A 66 -11.14 26.96 7.28
CA ARG A 66 -12.58 26.69 7.37
C ARG A 66 -13.18 27.23 8.66
N THR A 67 -14.22 28.04 8.54
CA THR A 67 -14.99 28.51 9.69
C THR A 67 -15.82 27.36 10.26
N MET A 68 -15.72 27.12 11.57
CA MET A 68 -16.42 26.01 12.24
C MET A 68 -16.15 24.65 11.60
N ALA A 69 -14.87 24.40 11.25
CA ALA A 69 -14.44 23.20 10.59
C ALA A 69 -14.89 21.92 11.32
N THR A 70 -15.28 20.92 10.54
CA THR A 70 -15.53 19.55 11.00
C THR A 70 -14.82 18.56 10.11
N THR A 71 -14.43 17.43 10.70
CA THR A 71 -13.82 16.27 10.01
C THR A 71 -14.85 15.24 9.58
N ASN A 72 -16.15 15.50 9.77
CA ASN A 72 -17.20 14.63 9.25
C ASN A 72 -17.34 14.83 7.74
N TRP A 73 -17.65 13.75 7.01
CA TRP A 73 -17.98 13.80 5.58
C TRP A 73 -19.26 14.61 5.32
N VAL A 74 -19.12 15.92 5.23
CA VAL A 74 -20.17 16.89 4.89
C VAL A 74 -19.54 18.06 4.16
N GLU A 75 -20.26 18.56 3.16
CA GLU A 75 -19.84 19.73 2.40
C GLU A 75 -19.60 20.94 3.32
N GLN A 76 -18.47 21.62 3.10
CA GLN A 76 -18.10 22.82 3.84
C GLN A 76 -17.57 23.89 2.88
N ALA A 77 -18.09 25.10 3.00
CA ALA A 77 -17.57 26.23 2.25
C ALA A 77 -16.19 26.65 2.79
N CYS A 78 -15.30 27.00 1.86
CA CYS A 78 -13.98 27.52 2.16
C CYS A 78 -13.53 28.44 1.02
N SER A 79 -13.02 29.62 1.38
CA SER A 79 -12.41 30.52 0.40
C SER A 79 -11.12 29.89 -0.15
N ASP A 80 -10.85 30.13 -1.42
CA ASP A 80 -9.64 29.63 -2.07
C ASP A 80 -8.38 30.11 -1.36
N TRP A 81 -7.39 29.22 -1.27
CA TRP A 81 -6.03 29.58 -0.90
C TRP A 81 -5.31 30.12 -2.13
N GLU A 82 -4.24 30.89 -1.92
CA GLU A 82 -3.42 31.44 -3.01
C GLU A 82 -2.54 30.39 -3.72
N VAL A 83 -2.56 29.15 -3.23
CA VAL A 83 -1.73 28.05 -3.70
C VAL A 83 -2.60 26.90 -4.20
N SER A 84 -2.18 26.31 -5.31
CA SER A 84 -2.77 25.09 -5.87
C SER A 84 -1.67 24.12 -6.27
N LYS A 85 -1.97 22.82 -6.25
CA LYS A 85 -1.09 21.76 -6.72
C LYS A 85 -1.90 20.69 -7.44
N PHE A 86 -1.34 20.13 -8.50
CA PHE A 86 -2.03 19.19 -9.41
C PHE A 86 -3.40 19.70 -9.89
N ASN A 87 -3.49 21.02 -10.14
CA ASN A 87 -4.71 21.74 -10.52
C ASN A 87 -5.83 21.77 -9.46
N VAL A 88 -5.53 21.44 -8.21
CA VAL A 88 -6.46 21.45 -7.07
C VAL A 88 -6.02 22.53 -6.07
N ASN A 89 -6.98 23.31 -5.56
CA ASN A 89 -6.69 24.36 -4.58
C ASN A 89 -6.23 23.75 -3.23
N ALA A 90 -5.29 24.40 -2.55
CA ALA A 90 -4.73 23.85 -1.31
C ALA A 90 -5.75 23.70 -0.17
N LYS A 91 -6.87 24.43 -0.22
CA LYS A 91 -7.96 24.29 0.77
C LYS A 91 -8.51 22.86 0.92
N HIS A 92 -8.38 22.03 -0.12
CA HIS A 92 -8.86 20.65 -0.10
C HIS A 92 -7.91 19.74 0.69
N ALA A 93 -6.61 20.02 0.66
CA ALA A 93 -5.61 19.28 1.42
C ALA A 93 -5.66 19.57 2.93
N ASP A 94 -6.16 20.74 3.36
CA ASP A 94 -6.50 21.09 4.75
C ASP A 94 -7.80 20.37 5.18
N SER A 95 -7.68 19.06 5.34
CA SER A 95 -8.77 18.12 5.60
C SER A 95 -9.36 18.28 6.99
N ASP A 96 -8.59 18.76 7.98
CA ASP A 96 -9.14 19.12 9.29
C ASP A 96 -9.69 20.57 9.34
N GLY A 97 -9.25 21.42 8.41
CA GLY A 97 -9.79 22.76 8.17
C GLY A 97 -9.20 23.83 9.08
N ASN A 98 -8.08 23.53 9.73
CA ASN A 98 -7.47 24.39 10.73
C ASN A 98 -6.62 25.53 10.13
N GLY A 99 -6.36 25.48 8.82
CA GLY A 99 -5.53 26.45 8.08
C GLY A 99 -4.08 26.03 7.89
N ILE A 100 -3.70 24.79 8.21
CA ILE A 100 -2.34 24.25 8.17
C ILE A 100 -2.42 22.86 7.56
N ILE A 101 -1.64 22.60 6.50
CA ILE A 101 -1.55 21.27 5.89
C ILE A 101 -0.40 20.49 6.55
N ASP A 102 -0.72 19.47 7.32
CA ASP A 102 0.25 18.65 8.04
C ASP A 102 -0.15 17.15 8.14
N PHE A 103 0.43 16.43 9.11
CA PHE A 103 0.17 15.00 9.28
C PHE A 103 -1.26 14.72 9.81
N LEU A 104 -1.88 15.66 10.51
CA LEU A 104 -3.22 15.47 11.10
C LEU A 104 -4.32 15.43 10.04
N ASP A 105 -4.10 16.02 8.87
CA ASP A 105 -5.02 15.91 7.73
C ASP A 105 -5.21 14.47 7.28
N THR A 106 -4.17 13.64 7.43
CA THR A 106 -4.20 12.22 7.03
C THR A 106 -5.14 11.39 7.92
N GLU A 107 -5.33 11.80 9.18
CA GLU A 107 -6.30 11.15 10.09
C GLU A 107 -7.74 11.36 9.60
N VAL A 108 -8.01 12.46 8.89
CA VAL A 108 -9.33 12.75 8.31
C VAL A 108 -9.57 11.89 7.07
N VAL A 109 -8.53 11.67 6.24
CA VAL A 109 -8.57 10.71 5.12
C VAL A 109 -8.88 9.32 5.66
N GLU A 110 -8.18 8.87 6.72
CA GLU A 110 -8.45 7.57 7.36
C GLU A 110 -9.89 7.49 7.90
N LYS A 111 -10.37 8.54 8.57
CA LYS A 111 -11.72 8.59 9.14
C LYS A 111 -12.81 8.49 8.08
N ASN A 112 -12.65 9.19 6.96
CA ASN A 112 -13.67 9.26 5.91
C ASN A 112 -13.36 8.32 4.73
N TYR A 113 -12.37 7.44 4.87
CA TYR A 113 -11.94 6.53 3.82
C TYR A 113 -13.11 5.75 3.21
N SER A 114 -13.10 5.60 1.88
CA SER A 114 -14.20 5.01 1.09
C SER A 114 -15.50 5.81 1.06
N SER A 115 -15.50 7.07 1.53
CA SER A 115 -16.60 8.00 1.22
C SER A 115 -16.57 8.32 -0.27
N VAL A 116 -17.58 7.76 -0.95
CA VAL A 116 -17.84 7.76 -2.40
C VAL A 116 -16.68 7.29 -3.29
N SER A 117 -16.26 6.03 -3.10
CA SER A 117 -15.57 5.28 -4.16
C SER A 117 -16.55 4.33 -4.87
N LEU A 118 -16.63 4.45 -6.20
CA LEU A 118 -17.07 3.34 -7.06
C LEU A 118 -15.83 2.50 -7.38
N LYS A 119 -15.90 1.18 -7.22
CA LYS A 119 -14.83 0.28 -7.67
C LYS A 119 -14.62 0.51 -9.17
N THR A 120 -13.50 1.12 -9.54
CA THR A 120 -13.03 1.15 -10.94
C THR A 120 -11.95 0.09 -11.09
N ASP A 121 -12.26 -0.97 -11.83
CA ASP A 121 -11.23 -1.90 -12.31
C ASP A 121 -10.46 -1.16 -13.40
N GLU A 122 -9.36 -0.50 -13.03
CA GLU A 122 -8.52 0.21 -13.98
C GLU A 122 -7.39 -0.69 -14.48
N THR A 123 -7.21 -0.77 -15.80
CA THR A 123 -6.01 -1.39 -16.35
C THR A 123 -4.83 -0.46 -16.12
N ILE A 124 -3.89 -0.89 -15.29
CA ILE A 124 -2.67 -0.13 -15.00
C ILE A 124 -1.87 0.06 -16.30
N PRO A 125 -1.65 1.31 -16.75
CA PRO A 125 -0.84 1.57 -17.93
C PRO A 125 0.61 1.12 -17.71
N SER A 126 1.28 0.70 -18.77
CA SER A 126 2.68 0.28 -18.73
C SER A 126 3.55 1.14 -19.64
N ASP A 127 4.81 1.31 -19.24
CA ASP A 127 5.87 1.93 -20.05
C ASP A 127 7.09 1.02 -20.04
N SER A 128 7.56 0.61 -21.22
CA SER A 128 8.74 -0.25 -21.37
C SER A 128 10.02 0.27 -20.69
N LEU A 129 10.12 1.59 -20.47
CA LEU A 129 11.25 2.23 -19.78
C LEU A 129 10.99 2.50 -18.30
N GLY A 130 9.80 2.15 -17.82
CA GLY A 130 9.39 2.33 -16.43
C GLY A 130 10.16 1.46 -15.44
N PRO A 131 10.11 1.79 -14.14
CA PRO A 131 10.64 0.92 -13.10
C PRO A 131 9.74 -0.32 -12.90
N PRO A 132 10.30 -1.48 -12.50
CA PRO A 132 9.49 -2.62 -12.10
C PRO A 132 8.86 -2.36 -10.75
N ILE A 133 7.68 -2.95 -10.52
CA ILE A 133 7.09 -3.13 -9.20
C ILE A 133 6.90 -4.63 -8.96
N TYR A 134 7.29 -5.08 -7.77
CA TYR A 134 7.17 -6.48 -7.42
C TYR A 134 6.94 -6.68 -5.92
N ILE A 135 6.23 -7.75 -5.59
CA ILE A 135 6.03 -8.18 -4.20
C ILE A 135 6.74 -9.52 -3.98
N LEU A 136 7.29 -9.70 -2.78
CA LEU A 136 7.91 -10.95 -2.36
C LEU A 136 7.31 -11.36 -1.01
N SER A 137 6.76 -12.56 -0.94
CA SER A 137 6.34 -13.15 0.32
C SER A 137 7.56 -13.63 1.11
N ASN A 138 7.45 -13.61 2.43
CA ASN A 138 8.43 -14.28 3.30
C ASN A 138 8.17 -15.79 3.44
N TYR A 139 7.02 -16.28 2.98
CA TYR A 139 6.61 -17.68 3.01
C TYR A 139 5.93 -18.08 1.71
N ASP A 140 6.36 -19.20 1.11
CA ASP A 140 5.64 -19.80 -0.01
C ASP A 140 4.34 -20.50 0.44
N THR A 141 4.32 -20.95 1.69
CA THR A 141 3.21 -21.70 2.30
C THR A 141 2.91 -21.17 3.71
N VAL A 142 1.64 -20.94 4.02
CA VAL A 142 1.19 -20.57 5.37
C VAL A 142 0.04 -21.46 5.86
N ASN A 143 -0.11 -21.61 7.18
CA ASN A 143 -1.25 -22.30 7.76
C ASN A 143 -2.38 -21.31 8.05
N GLN A 144 -3.58 -21.85 8.28
CA GLN A 144 -4.66 -21.08 8.89
C GLN A 144 -4.20 -20.44 10.21
N SER A 145 -4.66 -19.22 10.48
CA SER A 145 -4.26 -18.40 11.64
C SER A 145 -2.83 -17.83 11.61
N ASP A 146 -2.01 -18.14 10.59
CA ASP A 146 -0.75 -17.44 10.34
C ASP A 146 -1.01 -16.12 9.59
N SER A 147 0.05 -15.32 9.41
CA SER A 147 0.01 -14.14 8.55
C SER A 147 1.03 -14.24 7.43
N ILE A 148 0.63 -13.84 6.23
CA ILE A 148 1.51 -13.67 5.09
C ILE A 148 2.13 -12.29 5.15
N ILE A 149 3.44 -12.18 4.95
CA ILE A 149 4.13 -10.89 4.94
C ILE A 149 4.74 -10.68 3.55
N TYR A 150 4.19 -9.73 2.81
CA TYR A 150 4.67 -9.32 1.50
C TYR A 150 5.57 -8.09 1.63
N SER A 151 6.77 -8.12 1.08
CA SER A 151 7.61 -6.94 0.89
C SER A 151 7.41 -6.39 -0.51
N ILE A 152 7.02 -5.13 -0.62
CA ILE A 152 6.77 -4.42 -1.89
C ILE A 152 8.02 -3.64 -2.27
N TYR A 153 8.47 -3.82 -3.50
CA TYR A 153 9.64 -3.19 -4.09
C TYR A 153 9.26 -2.35 -5.31
N LEU A 154 9.99 -1.25 -5.49
CA LEU A 154 9.89 -0.36 -6.64
C LEU A 154 11.30 -0.06 -7.16
N GLY A 155 11.50 -0.21 -8.47
CA GLY A 155 12.77 0.01 -9.15
C GLY A 155 13.75 -1.16 -9.06
N SER A 156 14.69 -1.21 -10.00
CA SER A 156 15.82 -2.15 -10.04
C SER A 156 17.14 -1.43 -10.32
N ASP A 157 18.27 -2.16 -10.35
CA ASP A 157 19.55 -1.58 -10.79
C ASP A 157 19.52 -1.15 -12.25
N GLU A 158 18.77 -1.87 -13.09
CA GLU A 158 18.69 -1.63 -14.54
C GLU A 158 17.73 -0.48 -14.86
N THR A 159 16.57 -0.44 -14.18
CA THR A 159 15.57 0.62 -14.30
C THR A 159 15.16 1.12 -12.91
N PRO A 160 15.95 2.02 -12.29
CA PRO A 160 15.57 2.65 -11.04
C PRO A 160 14.30 3.50 -11.23
N ALA A 161 13.55 3.70 -10.16
CA ALA A 161 12.41 4.59 -10.19
C ALA A 161 12.91 6.04 -10.07
N GLU A 162 12.80 6.79 -11.16
CA GLU A 162 13.28 8.16 -11.24
C GLU A 162 12.21 9.17 -10.86
N ASN A 163 12.62 10.23 -10.18
CA ASN A 163 11.77 11.38 -9.85
C ASN A 163 10.46 11.05 -9.12
N VAL A 164 10.47 10.07 -8.21
CA VAL A 164 9.28 9.67 -7.45
C VAL A 164 9.05 10.65 -6.30
N TYR A 165 7.84 11.19 -6.23
CA TYR A 165 7.37 12.01 -5.11
C TYR A 165 6.34 11.28 -4.26
N GLY A 166 5.35 10.66 -4.92
CA GLY A 166 4.27 9.94 -4.28
C GLY A 166 3.97 8.62 -4.97
N VAL A 167 3.47 7.68 -4.18
CA VAL A 167 3.04 6.35 -4.61
C VAL A 167 1.71 6.04 -3.93
N SER A 168 0.69 5.73 -4.72
CA SER A 168 -0.60 5.22 -4.29
C SER A 168 -0.79 3.86 -4.94
N MET A 169 -1.11 2.82 -4.17
CA MET A 169 -1.23 1.46 -4.71
C MET A 169 -2.22 0.60 -3.92
N LYS A 170 -3.09 -0.10 -4.64
CA LYS A 170 -4.10 -1.00 -4.08
C LYS A 170 -3.81 -2.43 -4.46
N TRP A 171 -3.55 -3.26 -3.45
CA TRP A 171 -3.28 -4.70 -3.60
C TRP A 171 -4.48 -5.49 -3.09
N GLN A 172 -5.10 -6.28 -3.96
CA GLN A 172 -6.31 -7.04 -3.67
C GLN A 172 -6.15 -8.52 -3.98
N HIS A 173 -6.90 -9.37 -3.29
CA HIS A 173 -7.00 -10.79 -3.57
C HIS A 173 -8.44 -11.19 -3.87
N GLU A 174 -8.63 -12.22 -4.69
CA GLU A 174 -9.96 -12.73 -5.04
C GLU A 174 -10.47 -13.82 -4.10
N THR A 175 -9.80 -14.06 -2.96
CA THR A 175 -10.21 -15.11 -2.01
C THR A 175 -11.16 -14.51 -0.97
N PRO A 176 -12.51 -14.60 -1.15
CA PRO A 176 -13.47 -13.93 -0.29
C PRO A 176 -13.49 -14.45 1.15
N GLU A 177 -12.94 -15.64 1.40
CA GLU A 177 -12.86 -16.20 2.74
C GLU A 177 -11.68 -15.64 3.54
N VAL A 178 -10.76 -14.93 2.90
CA VAL A 178 -9.67 -14.20 3.56
C VAL A 178 -10.20 -12.79 3.80
N PHE A 179 -10.53 -12.46 5.05
CA PHE A 179 -11.01 -11.12 5.39
C PHE A 179 -9.84 -10.24 5.82
N GLY A 180 -9.63 -9.15 5.08
CA GLY A 180 -8.48 -8.27 5.22
C GLY A 180 -8.61 -7.09 6.17
N SER A 181 -9.66 -6.99 6.99
CA SER A 181 -9.88 -5.82 7.87
C SER A 181 -8.75 -5.59 8.89
N ASP A 182 -7.98 -6.64 9.20
CA ASP A 182 -6.80 -6.57 10.08
C ASP A 182 -5.47 -6.50 9.30
N ASN A 183 -5.52 -6.33 7.98
CA ASN A 183 -4.33 -6.11 7.16
C ASN A 183 -3.62 -4.83 7.59
N SER A 184 -2.31 -4.82 7.46
CA SER A 184 -1.51 -3.65 7.86
C SER A 184 -0.32 -3.45 6.95
N ALA A 185 0.13 -2.20 6.85
CA ALA A 185 1.35 -1.82 6.15
C ALA A 185 2.37 -1.24 7.13
N ASP A 186 3.63 -1.64 6.96
CA ASP A 186 4.80 -1.09 7.63
C ASP A 186 5.73 -0.47 6.59
N PHE A 187 6.29 0.70 6.90
CA PHE A 187 7.09 1.49 5.96
C PHE A 187 8.56 1.58 6.37
N ASN A 188 9.01 0.78 7.34
CA ASN A 188 10.38 0.85 7.84
C ASN A 188 11.38 0.39 6.77
N GLY A 189 12.42 1.20 6.57
CA GLY A 189 13.43 0.97 5.55
C GLY A 189 12.96 1.26 4.13
N SER A 190 11.86 2.00 3.95
CA SER A 190 11.47 2.52 2.65
C SER A 190 12.54 3.46 2.10
N TRP A 191 12.99 3.24 0.87
CA TRP A 191 13.94 4.16 0.24
C TRP A 191 13.30 5.51 -0.12
N LEU A 192 11.97 5.54 -0.28
CA LEU A 192 11.23 6.75 -0.62
C LEU A 192 11.23 7.77 0.53
N GLY A 193 11.33 7.33 1.79
CA GLY A 193 11.32 8.20 2.96
C GLY A 193 11.12 7.46 4.28
N THR A 194 11.15 8.22 5.37
CA THR A 194 10.83 7.79 6.73
C THR A 194 9.47 8.36 7.11
N LYS A 195 8.51 7.47 7.41
CA LYS A 195 7.15 7.84 7.82
C LYS A 195 7.17 8.86 8.97
N ASN A 196 6.35 9.90 8.85
CA ASN A 196 6.19 11.00 9.81
C ASN A 196 7.45 11.84 10.06
N VAL A 197 8.45 11.75 9.17
CA VAL A 197 9.66 12.59 9.20
C VAL A 197 9.76 13.37 7.88
N ASP A 198 10.02 12.69 6.77
CA ASP A 198 10.13 13.29 5.43
C ASP A 198 9.13 12.67 4.43
N MET A 199 8.17 11.89 4.94
CA MET A 199 7.17 11.19 4.15
C MET A 199 5.91 10.92 4.97
N ILE A 200 4.73 11.19 4.40
CA ILE A 200 3.45 10.63 4.83
C ILE A 200 3.34 9.22 4.25
N ALA A 201 2.95 8.24 5.06
CA ALA A 201 2.72 6.89 4.59
C ALA A 201 1.64 6.18 5.41
N ASN A 202 0.55 5.80 4.77
CA ASN A 202 -0.62 5.21 5.41
C ASN A 202 -1.05 3.96 4.63
N GLY A 203 -1.48 2.94 5.37
CA GLY A 203 -2.10 1.74 4.82
C GLY A 203 -3.55 1.66 5.28
N PHE A 204 -4.45 1.45 4.34
CA PHE A 204 -5.89 1.42 4.54
C PHE A 204 -6.36 -0.03 4.32
N PRO A 205 -6.65 -0.80 5.39
CA PRO A 205 -7.11 -2.17 5.25
C PRO A 205 -8.45 -2.23 4.51
N LEU A 206 -8.57 -3.17 3.58
CA LEU A 206 -9.78 -3.46 2.82
C LEU A 206 -10.25 -4.88 3.15
N GLU A 207 -11.53 -5.19 2.90
CA GLU A 207 -12.02 -6.57 3.06
C GLU A 207 -11.26 -7.56 2.17
N ASP A 208 -10.86 -7.12 0.98
CA ASP A 208 -10.23 -7.92 -0.06
C ASP A 208 -8.75 -7.55 -0.29
N GLY A 209 -8.10 -6.83 0.64
CA GLY A 209 -6.72 -6.40 0.43
C GLY A 209 -6.26 -5.23 1.30
N ILE A 210 -5.45 -4.36 0.72
CA ILE A 210 -4.96 -3.14 1.35
C ILE A 210 -4.72 -2.06 0.29
N ASP A 211 -5.04 -0.82 0.63
CA ASP A 211 -4.63 0.35 -0.14
C ASP A 211 -3.50 1.09 0.58
N ILE A 212 -2.55 1.66 -0.14
CA ILE A 212 -1.37 2.29 0.43
C ILE A 212 -1.17 3.64 -0.24
N GLY A 213 -1.09 4.70 0.56
CA GLY A 213 -0.73 6.04 0.11
C GLY A 213 0.61 6.46 0.73
N MET A 214 1.52 6.95 -0.10
CA MET A 214 2.84 7.46 0.29
C MET A 214 3.11 8.77 -0.43
N SER A 215 3.61 9.78 0.28
CA SER A 215 3.96 11.07 -0.31
C SER A 215 5.10 11.70 0.46
N ARG A 216 6.12 12.19 -0.23
CA ARG A 216 7.16 13.02 0.42
C ARG A 216 6.55 14.31 0.94
N THR A 217 7.19 14.91 1.95
CA THR A 217 6.71 16.16 2.57
C THR A 217 7.64 17.35 2.33
N ASP A 218 8.80 17.11 1.71
CA ASP A 218 9.84 18.10 1.47
C ASP A 218 9.80 18.73 0.08
N GLN A 219 8.79 18.40 -0.73
CA GLN A 219 8.61 18.93 -2.09
C GLN A 219 9.80 18.61 -3.02
N GLN A 220 10.58 17.58 -2.69
CA GLN A 220 11.70 17.11 -3.50
C GLN A 220 11.44 15.68 -3.98
N ASN A 221 11.63 15.44 -5.26
CA ASN A 221 11.61 14.09 -5.81
C ASN A 221 12.77 13.25 -5.27
N ARG A 222 12.58 11.92 -5.25
CA ARG A 222 13.66 10.95 -5.05
C ARG A 222 13.77 9.98 -6.21
N THR A 223 15.01 9.68 -6.58
CA THR A 223 15.34 8.58 -7.48
C THR A 223 15.96 7.45 -6.68
N GLY A 224 15.49 6.23 -6.86
CA GLY A 224 15.97 5.10 -6.09
C GLY A 224 15.39 3.76 -6.52
N LYS A 225 15.70 2.74 -5.72
CA LYS A 225 15.23 1.37 -5.89
C LYS A 225 15.20 0.64 -4.57
N GLY A 226 14.37 -0.40 -4.49
CA GLY A 226 14.31 -1.30 -3.34
C GLY A 226 12.93 -1.30 -2.70
N ARG A 227 12.89 -1.74 -1.43
CA ARG A 227 11.65 -1.88 -0.67
C ARG A 227 11.02 -0.51 -0.38
N ILE A 228 9.71 -0.41 -0.53
CA ILE A 228 8.94 0.80 -0.18
C ILE A 228 7.93 0.55 0.96
N SER A 229 7.46 -0.69 1.13
CA SER A 229 6.53 -1.08 2.17
C SER A 229 6.57 -2.59 2.43
N THR A 230 6.07 -3.01 3.57
CA THR A 230 5.75 -4.39 3.90
C THR A 230 4.28 -4.49 4.28
N VAL A 231 3.55 -5.38 3.62
CA VAL A 231 2.13 -5.64 3.89
C VAL A 231 2.00 -6.96 4.64
N ARG A 232 1.25 -6.94 5.74
CA ARG A 232 0.86 -8.13 6.48
C ARG A 232 -0.60 -8.44 6.20
N ILE A 233 -0.86 -9.63 5.67
CA ILE A 233 -2.20 -10.19 5.46
C ILE A 233 -2.45 -11.28 6.49
N ILE A 234 -3.57 -11.18 7.21
CA ILE A 234 -3.95 -12.18 8.20
C ILE A 234 -4.82 -13.23 7.53
N VAL A 235 -4.45 -14.50 7.71
CA VAL A 235 -5.21 -15.63 7.18
C VAL A 235 -6.21 -16.08 8.25
N PRO A 236 -7.53 -16.07 7.96
CA PRO A 236 -8.53 -16.46 8.95
C PRO A 236 -8.45 -17.95 9.29
N ASP A 237 -8.97 -18.30 10.46
CA ASP A 237 -8.91 -19.63 11.06
C ASP A 237 -9.96 -20.61 10.51
N ASN A 238 -10.93 -20.12 9.75
CA ASN A 238 -12.11 -20.86 9.29
C ASN A 238 -12.12 -21.16 7.78
N LEU A 239 -10.98 -21.07 7.11
CA LEU A 239 -10.85 -21.54 5.74
C LEU A 239 -11.20 -23.05 5.71
N GLY A 240 -11.96 -23.51 4.72
CA GLY A 240 -12.30 -24.93 4.58
C GLY A 240 -11.08 -25.83 4.36
N GLU A 241 -11.31 -27.10 3.99
CA GLU A 241 -10.23 -28.09 3.75
C GLU A 241 -9.35 -27.82 2.51
N ILE A 242 -9.45 -26.66 1.87
CA ILE A 242 -8.95 -26.43 0.50
C ILE A 242 -7.58 -25.74 0.53
N GLN A 243 -6.64 -26.27 -0.27
CA GLN A 243 -5.45 -25.54 -0.71
C GLN A 243 -5.88 -24.39 -1.62
N LYS A 244 -5.60 -23.15 -1.20
CA LYS A 244 -5.88 -21.97 -2.02
C LYS A 244 -4.60 -21.19 -2.26
N ASP A 245 -4.43 -20.74 -3.49
CA ASP A 245 -3.40 -19.76 -3.83
C ASP A 245 -3.99 -18.37 -3.55
N ILE A 246 -3.40 -17.65 -2.60
CA ILE A 246 -3.62 -16.21 -2.47
C ILE A 246 -2.69 -15.54 -3.46
N ASN A 247 -3.29 -14.90 -4.46
CA ASN A 247 -2.58 -13.97 -5.32
C ASN A 247 -2.99 -12.54 -4.97
N LEU A 248 -2.02 -11.71 -4.58
CA LEU A 248 -2.23 -10.28 -4.45
C LEU A 248 -1.99 -9.60 -5.79
N VAL A 249 -3.06 -9.05 -6.33
CA VAL A 249 -3.10 -8.34 -7.59
C VAL A 249 -3.10 -6.84 -7.31
N LEU A 250 -2.22 -6.11 -8.00
CA LEU A 250 -2.25 -4.66 -8.01
C LEU A 250 -3.39 -4.19 -8.93
N THR A 251 -4.40 -3.54 -8.35
CA THR A 251 -5.64 -3.14 -9.06
C THR A 251 -5.75 -1.64 -9.27
N ASP A 252 -4.97 -0.85 -8.55
CA ASP A 252 -4.90 0.61 -8.68
C ASP A 252 -3.47 1.05 -8.40
N LEU A 253 -2.92 1.94 -9.24
CA LEU A 253 -1.55 2.44 -9.11
C LEU A 253 -1.45 3.87 -9.62
N LEU A 254 -0.86 4.73 -8.80
CA LEU A 254 -0.38 6.05 -9.20
C LEU A 254 1.02 6.24 -8.62
N ILE A 255 2.02 6.38 -9.49
CA ILE A 255 3.36 6.85 -9.14
C ILE A 255 3.50 8.21 -9.81
N ILE A 256 3.89 9.24 -9.06
CA ILE A 256 3.91 10.60 -9.58
C ILE A 256 5.14 11.36 -9.09
N SER A 257 5.66 12.25 -9.93
CA SER A 257 6.65 13.25 -9.56
C SER A 257 6.02 14.46 -8.87
N PHE A 258 6.83 15.31 -8.26
CA PHE A 258 6.37 16.56 -7.67
C PHE A 258 5.81 17.48 -8.76
N GLU A 259 6.33 17.43 -9.97
CA GLU A 259 5.87 18.23 -11.11
C GLU A 259 4.49 17.81 -11.61
N GLY A 260 4.05 16.59 -11.29
CA GLY A 260 2.76 16.04 -11.68
C GLY A 260 2.83 15.04 -12.84
N ASP A 261 4.05 14.65 -13.25
CA ASP A 261 4.25 13.61 -14.25
C ASP A 261 4.00 12.23 -13.65
N THR A 262 3.11 11.45 -14.26
CA THR A 262 2.86 10.05 -13.89
C THR A 262 3.97 9.15 -14.41
N ILE A 263 4.42 8.24 -13.55
CA ILE A 263 5.43 7.22 -13.84
C ILE A 263 4.72 5.87 -13.94
N HIS A 264 4.82 5.21 -15.08
CA HIS A 264 4.21 3.90 -15.28
C HIS A 264 5.25 2.79 -15.14
N PRO A 265 4.90 1.62 -14.58
CA PRO A 265 5.83 0.51 -14.47
C PRO A 265 6.06 -0.17 -15.82
N ASN A 266 7.22 -0.80 -15.99
CA ASN A 266 7.47 -1.67 -17.14
C ASN A 266 6.90 -3.09 -16.95
N ILE A 267 6.91 -3.56 -15.70
CA ILE A 267 6.41 -4.88 -15.32
C ILE A 267 5.90 -4.85 -13.88
N ILE A 268 4.85 -5.64 -13.62
CA ILE A 268 4.29 -5.89 -12.31
C ILE A 268 4.46 -7.39 -12.05
N LEU A 269 5.24 -7.75 -11.03
CA LEU A 269 5.42 -9.15 -10.63
C LEU A 269 4.71 -9.44 -9.31
N GLN A 270 4.03 -10.58 -9.27
CA GLN A 270 3.27 -11.07 -8.13
C GLN A 270 3.91 -12.35 -7.60
N ASP A 271 3.72 -12.61 -6.31
CA ASP A 271 4.25 -13.80 -5.64
C ASP A 271 3.10 -14.53 -4.92
N PRO A 272 2.46 -15.54 -5.54
CA PRO A 272 1.24 -16.15 -5.00
C PRO A 272 1.53 -17.07 -3.80
N VAL A 273 0.83 -16.99 -2.68
CA VAL A 273 1.12 -17.83 -1.51
C VAL A 273 0.09 -18.94 -1.33
N VAL A 274 0.54 -20.17 -1.02
CA VAL A 274 -0.35 -21.31 -0.79
C VAL A 274 -0.81 -21.34 0.66
N ILE A 275 -2.11 -21.42 0.90
CA ILE A 275 -2.67 -21.69 2.24
C ILE A 275 -3.01 -23.15 2.39
N LEU A 276 -2.53 -23.76 3.48
CA LEU A 276 -2.89 -25.13 3.86
C LEU A 276 -4.05 -25.15 4.87
N GLY A 277 -5.08 -25.95 4.58
CA GLY A 277 -6.10 -26.33 5.54
C GLY A 277 -5.57 -27.24 6.65
N ASN A 278 -6.31 -27.31 7.77
CA ASN A 278 -5.90 -27.83 9.09
C ASN A 278 -5.58 -29.35 9.19
N ARG A 279 -4.98 -29.96 8.16
CA ARG A 279 -4.67 -31.40 8.12
C ARG A 279 -3.20 -31.76 7.94
N ILE A 280 -2.27 -30.81 7.92
CA ILE A 280 -0.86 -31.18 7.72
C ILE A 280 0.07 -30.41 8.67
N LYS A 281 0.04 -30.81 9.94
CA LYS A 281 1.06 -30.46 10.94
C LYS A 281 2.49 -30.90 10.55
N ASP A 282 2.61 -31.77 9.55
CA ASP A 282 3.88 -32.40 9.15
C ASP A 282 4.63 -31.63 8.04
N LEU A 283 3.99 -30.72 7.29
CA LEU A 283 4.61 -29.93 6.21
C LEU A 283 5.57 -28.86 6.74
N ASN A 284 5.21 -28.24 7.87
CA ASN A 284 5.94 -27.14 8.49
C ASN A 284 7.32 -27.59 9.05
N ILE A 285 7.58 -28.89 9.18
CA ILE A 285 8.89 -29.41 9.61
C ILE A 285 9.88 -29.40 8.44
N LEU A 286 9.47 -29.78 7.24
CA LEU A 286 10.40 -29.90 6.12
C LEU A 286 10.86 -28.53 5.61
N GLU A 287 9.92 -27.59 5.41
CA GLU A 287 10.22 -26.21 4.97
C GLU A 287 11.15 -25.50 5.95
N LYS A 288 10.92 -25.57 7.27
CA LYS A 288 11.80 -24.94 8.28
C LYS A 288 13.21 -25.52 8.36
N ASN A 289 13.44 -26.67 7.75
CA ASN A 289 14.71 -27.38 7.79
C ASN A 289 15.44 -27.36 6.45
N VAL A 290 14.89 -26.71 5.42
CA VAL A 290 15.55 -26.51 4.13
C VAL A 290 15.77 -25.02 3.93
N LEU A 291 16.96 -24.64 3.49
CA LEU A 291 17.35 -23.27 3.18
C LEU A 291 17.92 -23.24 1.77
N VAL A 292 17.38 -22.37 0.93
CA VAL A 292 17.78 -22.22 -0.47
C VAL A 292 18.29 -20.81 -0.72
N TYR A 293 19.50 -20.65 -1.25
CA TYR A 293 20.11 -19.34 -1.45
C TYR A 293 21.29 -19.35 -2.45
N PRO A 294 21.60 -18.20 -3.08
CA PRO A 294 20.85 -16.96 -3.03
C PRO A 294 19.53 -17.08 -3.82
N ASN A 295 18.53 -16.28 -3.46
CA ASN A 295 17.32 -16.10 -4.25
C ASN A 295 16.95 -14.60 -4.22
N PRO A 296 17.00 -13.87 -5.35
CA PRO A 296 17.37 -14.29 -6.71
C PRO A 296 18.78 -14.91 -6.87
N ASN A 297 19.00 -15.64 -7.97
CA ASN A 297 20.30 -16.23 -8.32
C ASN A 297 20.72 -15.98 -9.77
N SER A 298 22.03 -15.88 -10.01
CA SER A 298 22.62 -15.73 -11.34
C SER A 298 22.97 -17.08 -11.99
N GLY A 299 22.24 -18.14 -11.67
CA GLY A 299 22.46 -19.50 -12.16
C GLY A 299 23.19 -20.45 -11.22
N ILE A 300 23.60 -20.04 -10.01
CA ILE A 300 24.12 -20.97 -8.99
C ILE A 300 23.29 -20.83 -7.72
N LEU A 301 22.82 -21.96 -7.22
CA LEU A 301 21.95 -22.05 -6.06
C LEU A 301 22.49 -23.09 -5.07
N ASN A 302 22.52 -22.75 -3.80
CA ASN A 302 22.87 -23.66 -2.71
C ASN A 302 21.61 -24.11 -2.00
N LEU A 303 21.61 -25.36 -1.59
CA LEU A 303 20.60 -25.95 -0.72
C LEU A 303 21.28 -26.50 0.52
N GLU A 304 20.82 -26.06 1.68
CA GLU A 304 21.15 -26.63 2.98
C GLU A 304 19.91 -27.27 3.58
N SER A 305 19.98 -28.56 3.90
CA SER A 305 18.93 -29.28 4.60
C SER A 305 19.43 -29.81 5.94
N ARG A 306 18.63 -29.65 6.99
CA ARG A 306 18.86 -30.27 8.31
C ARG A 306 18.26 -31.68 8.42
N LEU A 307 17.55 -32.12 7.38
CA LEU A 307 16.92 -33.43 7.28
C LEU A 307 17.41 -34.15 6.02
N GLN A 308 17.52 -35.47 6.10
CA GLN A 308 17.81 -36.29 4.92
C GLN A 308 16.60 -36.26 3.98
N LEU A 309 16.77 -35.73 2.78
CA LEU A 309 15.73 -35.71 1.76
C LEU A 309 15.74 -37.02 0.96
N ASP A 310 14.55 -37.45 0.51
CA ASP A 310 14.34 -38.57 -0.39
C ASP A 310 14.48 -38.14 -1.85
N LYS A 311 14.04 -36.93 -2.19
CA LYS A 311 14.05 -36.42 -3.57
C LYS A 311 14.04 -34.90 -3.63
N ILE A 312 14.76 -34.36 -4.62
CA ILE A 312 14.67 -32.95 -5.06
C ILE A 312 14.23 -32.93 -6.51
N ARG A 313 13.35 -32.00 -6.87
CA ARG A 313 12.93 -31.78 -8.25
C ARG A 313 12.85 -30.30 -8.54
N ILE A 314 13.46 -29.84 -9.63
CA ILE A 314 13.29 -28.47 -10.13
C ILE A 314 12.32 -28.52 -11.30
N VAL A 315 11.28 -27.69 -11.26
CA VAL A 315 10.24 -27.59 -12.29
C VAL A 315 10.12 -26.15 -12.78
N ASP A 316 9.74 -25.99 -14.05
CA ASP A 316 9.27 -24.69 -14.55
C ASP A 316 7.79 -24.45 -14.20
N LEU A 317 7.29 -23.25 -14.48
CA LEU A 317 5.89 -22.87 -14.22
C LEU A 317 4.85 -23.70 -14.98
N SER A 318 5.24 -24.45 -16.02
CA SER A 318 4.35 -25.38 -16.72
C SER A 318 4.25 -26.75 -16.01
N GLY A 319 4.98 -26.92 -14.91
CA GLY A 319 5.09 -28.18 -14.17
C GLY A 319 6.06 -29.18 -14.82
N ARG A 320 6.78 -28.77 -15.88
CA ARG A 320 7.78 -29.65 -16.52
C ARG A 320 9.01 -29.75 -15.63
N SER A 321 9.37 -30.97 -15.29
CA SER A 321 10.58 -31.26 -14.52
C SER A 321 11.83 -31.05 -15.37
N LEU A 322 12.67 -30.12 -14.93
CA LEU A 322 13.95 -29.79 -15.55
C LEU A 322 15.10 -30.52 -14.87
N TYR A 323 14.96 -30.81 -13.58
CA TYR A 323 15.95 -31.53 -12.79
C TYR A 323 15.28 -32.47 -11.79
N VAL A 324 15.89 -33.63 -11.55
CA VAL A 324 15.48 -34.59 -10.50
C VAL A 324 16.73 -35.21 -9.88
N GLN A 325 16.79 -35.23 -8.55
CA GLN A 325 17.79 -35.96 -7.79
C GLN A 325 17.10 -36.80 -6.72
N ILE A 326 17.57 -38.02 -6.51
CA ILE A 326 17.05 -38.97 -5.51
C ILE A 326 18.13 -39.16 -4.46
N ASN A 327 17.75 -39.17 -3.19
CA ASN A 327 18.63 -39.25 -2.02
C ASN A 327 19.78 -38.22 -2.08
N PRO A 328 19.47 -36.91 -2.19
CA PRO A 328 20.50 -35.86 -2.18
C PRO A 328 21.24 -35.80 -0.84
N SER A 329 22.38 -35.14 -0.85
CA SER A 329 23.15 -34.80 0.33
C SER A 329 22.44 -33.70 1.15
N LEU A 330 22.86 -33.51 2.40
CA LEU A 330 22.38 -32.41 3.25
C LEU A 330 22.82 -31.03 2.74
N HIS A 331 23.83 -30.98 1.88
CA HIS A 331 24.27 -29.78 1.19
C HIS A 331 24.41 -30.07 -0.29
N GLU A 332 23.70 -29.31 -1.13
CA GLU A 332 23.71 -29.47 -2.59
C GLU A 332 23.96 -28.12 -3.25
N VAL A 333 24.60 -28.16 -4.42
CA VAL A 333 24.81 -26.98 -5.27
C VAL A 333 24.23 -27.28 -6.63
N PHE A 334 23.28 -26.45 -7.06
CA PHE A 334 22.63 -26.55 -8.36
C PHE A 334 23.19 -25.49 -9.31
N ASP A 335 23.54 -25.93 -10.51
CA ASP A 335 23.89 -25.06 -11.62
C ASP A 335 22.69 -24.93 -12.56
N LEU A 336 22.04 -23.77 -12.47
CA LEU A 336 20.92 -23.32 -13.27
C LEU A 336 21.35 -22.36 -14.39
N SER A 337 22.66 -22.18 -14.65
CA SER A 337 23.14 -21.25 -15.68
C SER A 337 22.65 -21.56 -17.10
N GLY A 338 22.28 -22.82 -17.35
CA GLY A 338 21.65 -23.26 -18.60
C GLY A 338 20.13 -23.07 -18.69
N PHE A 339 19.50 -22.57 -17.63
CA PHE A 339 18.06 -22.36 -17.54
C PHE A 339 17.73 -20.97 -18.07
N GLY A 340 16.54 -20.80 -18.66
CA GLY A 340 16.08 -19.47 -19.08
C GLY A 340 15.87 -18.55 -17.88
N ARG A 341 15.97 -17.24 -18.07
CA ARG A 341 15.57 -16.27 -17.03
C ARG A 341 14.11 -16.47 -16.64
N GLY A 342 13.81 -16.46 -15.34
CA GLY A 342 12.45 -16.63 -14.85
C GLY A 342 12.32 -17.35 -13.51
N LEU A 343 11.07 -17.62 -13.15
CA LEU A 343 10.68 -18.27 -11.90
C LEU A 343 10.67 -19.80 -12.05
N TYR A 344 11.29 -20.50 -11.12
CA TYR A 344 11.30 -21.95 -11.01
C TYR A 344 10.83 -22.39 -9.62
N VAL A 345 10.34 -23.62 -9.52
CA VAL A 345 9.94 -24.22 -8.24
C VAL A 345 10.83 -25.44 -7.97
N ILE A 346 11.38 -25.49 -6.77
CA ILE A 346 12.11 -26.63 -6.23
C ILE A 346 11.19 -27.38 -5.28
N GLU A 347 10.94 -28.65 -5.57
CA GLU A 347 10.20 -29.57 -4.72
C GLU A 347 11.18 -30.44 -3.92
N PHE A 348 10.98 -30.52 -2.60
CA PHE A 348 11.70 -31.39 -1.68
C PHE A 348 10.75 -32.48 -1.18
N GLN A 349 11.17 -33.74 -1.16
CA GLN A 349 10.41 -34.84 -0.55
C GLN A 349 11.23 -35.51 0.55
N SER A 350 10.58 -35.81 1.68
CA SER A 350 11.18 -36.53 2.80
C SER A 350 10.09 -37.24 3.62
N GLY A 351 10.18 -38.56 3.76
CA GLY A 351 9.29 -39.35 4.62
C GLY A 351 7.81 -39.27 4.23
N GLY A 352 7.51 -39.03 2.95
CA GLY A 352 6.13 -38.83 2.45
C GLY A 352 5.59 -37.40 2.56
N VAL A 353 6.40 -36.46 3.06
CA VAL A 353 6.11 -35.02 3.08
C VAL A 353 6.77 -34.35 1.89
N THR A 354 6.12 -33.34 1.31
CA THR A 354 6.63 -32.57 0.16
C THR A 354 6.65 -31.08 0.46
N ALA A 355 7.81 -30.43 0.44
CA ALA A 355 7.96 -28.98 0.58
C ALA A 355 8.33 -28.33 -0.75
N TYR A 356 8.14 -27.02 -0.88
CA TYR A 356 8.46 -26.27 -2.08
C TYR A 356 9.25 -25.00 -1.74
N GLU A 357 10.15 -24.60 -2.63
CA GLU A 357 10.84 -23.30 -2.60
C GLU A 357 10.86 -22.72 -4.01
N ARG A 358 10.53 -21.44 -4.13
CA ARG A 358 10.63 -20.73 -5.41
C ARG A 358 11.99 -20.10 -5.58
N VAL A 359 12.54 -20.17 -6.79
CA VAL A 359 13.82 -19.55 -7.10
C VAL A 359 13.74 -18.75 -8.39
N PHE A 360 14.20 -17.50 -8.34
CA PHE A 360 14.29 -16.63 -9.50
C PHE A 360 15.69 -16.68 -10.10
N VAL A 361 15.79 -17.01 -11.39
CA VAL A 361 17.04 -17.00 -12.16
C VAL A 361 17.11 -15.72 -12.99
N GLU A 362 18.14 -14.90 -12.73
CA GLU A 362 18.38 -13.58 -13.34
C GLU A 362 19.04 -13.58 -14.72
#